data_AF-A0A195BKQ7-F1
#
_entry.id   AF-A0A195BKQ7-F1
#
_cell.length_a   1.000
_cell.length_b   1.000
_cell.length_c   1.000
_cell.angle_alpha   90.00
_cell.angle_beta   90.00
_cell.angle_gamma   90.00
#
_symmetry.space_group_name_H-M   'P 1'
#
loop_
_entity.id
_entity.type
_entity.pdbx_description
1 polymer ?
#
loop_
_entity_poly.entity_id
_entity_poly.type
_entity_poly.pdbx_seq_one_letter_code
_entity_poly.pdbx_strand_id
1 'polypeptide(L)'
;MRAFVRCVSSFALIVTIATVVVSEPDDLAKSQLRIFKCCRYGEELINDDANSNALPRCVPTKNRWKTFIFSVEDQVILDEPPADWYVIDGQRPKCDNRSELVHVPNRHTNPFVMFINGKVVLEYSQASQGPYIPPSHYCSDTNALLVCMPKKSAGNHAAATMRPRVRRCCGENASFHEGGNTCVNLEETADAPPLLPNASSAIEIVFGFPNCPKSDNFTIVGNAMDAEMHPDGSLEINGVVLPSGQFCVERIKELNQIAKVFACPEHAPQRPAVKATDIRFTLYPVGFIISALFLAATLAAGCLLPASHHVLHWRCQTHHVACLMMGDILMAIIQLAGDSLHGASCKAFVGRTFDLRGNATRDVFPIMICV
;
A
#
# COMPACT_ATOMS: atom_id res chain seq x y z
N MET A 1 -30.65 49.46 -99.97
CA MET A 1 -30.58 49.91 -98.56
C MET A 1 -29.73 48.90 -97.80
N ARG A 2 -28.45 49.24 -97.57
CA ARG A 2 -27.78 49.39 -96.25
C ARG A 2 -27.67 48.07 -95.46
N ALA A 3 -26.53 47.60 -94.92
CA ALA A 3 -25.10 47.94 -94.88
C ALA A 3 -24.47 46.76 -94.07
N PHE A 4 -23.46 46.04 -94.57
CA PHE A 4 -22.02 46.13 -94.25
C PHE A 4 -21.52 45.64 -92.85
N VAL A 5 -20.38 44.92 -92.89
CA VAL A 5 -19.35 44.62 -91.86
C VAL A 5 -19.61 43.38 -90.96
N ARG A 6 -18.98 42.21 -91.14
CA ARG A 6 -17.59 41.72 -90.93
C ARG A 6 -17.11 41.61 -89.45
N CYS A 7 -16.73 40.37 -89.11
CA CYS A 7 -15.47 39.94 -88.46
C CYS A 7 -15.45 39.51 -86.98
N VAL A 8 -14.76 38.37 -86.78
CA VAL A 8 -14.10 37.79 -85.56
C VAL A 8 -15.07 37.36 -84.45
N SER A 9 -15.07 36.13 -83.91
CA SER A 9 -13.93 35.35 -83.41
C SER A 9 -14.36 33.92 -83.11
N SER A 10 -13.40 33.00 -83.24
CA SER A 10 -13.35 31.61 -82.79
C SER A 10 -13.94 31.38 -81.39
N PHE A 11 -14.54 30.22 -81.13
CA PHE A 11 -14.10 29.26 -80.10
C PHE A 11 -15.00 28.01 -80.14
N ALA A 12 -14.36 26.85 -80.26
CA ALA A 12 -14.99 25.54 -80.15
C ALA A 12 -15.52 25.35 -78.73
N LEU A 13 -16.81 25.00 -78.61
CA LEU A 13 -17.46 24.76 -77.32
C LEU A 13 -17.27 23.28 -76.98
N ILE A 14 -16.22 22.99 -76.20
CA ILE A 14 -16.05 21.70 -75.52
C ILE A 14 -17.14 21.62 -74.45
N VAL A 15 -18.11 20.74 -74.63
CA VAL A 15 -19.10 20.39 -73.60
C VAL A 15 -18.42 19.46 -72.61
N THR A 16 -17.90 20.01 -71.51
CA THR A 16 -17.52 19.24 -70.33
C THR A 16 -18.79 18.80 -69.60
N ILE A 17 -19.11 17.52 -69.68
CA ILE A 17 -20.13 16.88 -68.83
C ILE A 17 -19.55 16.85 -67.42
N ALA A 18 -19.97 17.78 -66.57
CA ALA A 18 -19.73 17.70 -65.13
C ALA A 18 -20.65 16.60 -64.58
N THR A 19 -20.12 15.38 -64.46
CA THR A 19 -20.73 14.36 -63.62
C THR A 19 -20.65 14.86 -62.18
N VAL A 20 -21.79 15.31 -61.65
CA VAL A 20 -21.97 15.52 -60.22
C VAL A 20 -21.88 14.14 -59.58
N VAL A 21 -20.68 13.76 -59.17
CA VAL A 21 -20.48 12.67 -58.21
C VAL A 21 -21.09 13.21 -56.92
N VAL A 22 -22.31 12.76 -56.62
CA VAL A 22 -22.87 12.88 -55.28
C VAL A 22 -21.99 12.01 -54.41
N SER A 23 -20.94 12.62 -53.85
CA SER A 23 -20.25 12.05 -52.71
C SER A 23 -21.30 11.94 -51.61
N GLU A 24 -21.73 10.72 -51.30
CA GLU A 24 -22.36 10.46 -50.02
C GLU A 24 -21.48 11.09 -48.94
N PRO A 25 -22.06 11.83 -47.98
CA PRO A 25 -21.29 12.19 -46.81
C PRO A 25 -20.88 10.87 -46.19
N ASP A 26 -19.59 10.58 -46.23
CA ASP A 26 -18.94 9.57 -45.42
C ASP A 26 -19.09 10.08 -43.99
N ASP A 27 -20.29 9.89 -43.42
CA ASP A 27 -20.54 10.00 -42.01
C ASP A 27 -19.56 9.01 -41.40
N LEU A 28 -18.45 9.58 -40.92
CA LEU A 28 -17.42 8.92 -40.17
C LEU A 28 -18.14 8.02 -39.17
N ALA A 29 -18.23 6.73 -39.49
CA ALA A 29 -18.71 5.73 -38.57
C ALA A 29 -17.64 5.68 -37.49
N LYS A 30 -17.74 6.58 -36.50
CA LYS A 30 -16.90 6.63 -35.32
C LYS A 30 -17.04 5.25 -34.72
N SER A 31 -16.06 4.38 -34.97
CA SER A 31 -16.19 2.96 -34.62
C SER A 31 -16.37 2.91 -33.12
N GLN A 32 -17.58 2.60 -32.67
CA GLN A 32 -17.91 2.64 -31.25
C GLN A 32 -16.99 1.65 -30.53
N LEU A 33 -16.32 2.12 -29.47
CA LEU A 33 -15.29 1.35 -28.79
C LEU A 33 -15.94 0.17 -28.06
N ARG A 34 -15.63 -1.05 -28.49
CA ARG A 34 -16.24 -2.26 -27.90
C ARG A 34 -15.53 -2.66 -26.63
N ILE A 35 -16.28 -2.73 -25.52
CA ILE A 35 -15.81 -3.14 -24.19
C ILE A 35 -16.63 -4.35 -23.73
N PHE A 36 -15.97 -5.35 -23.16
CA PHE A 36 -16.64 -6.56 -22.70
C PHE A 36 -16.89 -6.53 -21.19
N LYS A 37 -18.14 -6.71 -20.78
CA LYS A 37 -18.48 -7.07 -19.40
C LYS A 37 -18.52 -8.60 -19.28
N CYS A 38 -17.81 -9.15 -18.29
CA CYS A 38 -17.63 -10.61 -18.18
C CYS A 38 -18.94 -11.37 -17.96
N CYS A 39 -19.80 -10.84 -17.10
CA CYS A 39 -21.11 -11.40 -16.76
C CYS A 39 -22.23 -10.55 -17.36
N ARG A 40 -23.47 -11.05 -17.35
CA ARG A 40 -24.60 -10.26 -17.84
C ARG A 40 -24.91 -9.11 -16.89
N TYR A 41 -25.65 -8.10 -17.35
CA TYR A 41 -26.19 -7.10 -16.42
C TYR A 41 -27.07 -7.77 -15.35
N GLY A 42 -26.88 -7.37 -14.09
CA GLY A 42 -27.50 -8.05 -12.93
C GLY A 42 -26.73 -9.28 -12.44
N GLU A 43 -25.53 -9.54 -12.97
CA GLU A 43 -24.61 -10.57 -12.49
C GLU A 43 -23.21 -9.98 -12.24
N GLU A 44 -22.48 -10.60 -11.31
CA GLU A 44 -21.10 -10.27 -10.96
C GLU A 44 -20.22 -11.52 -10.99
N LEU A 45 -18.96 -11.31 -11.34
CA LEU A 45 -17.94 -12.35 -11.33
C LEU A 45 -17.49 -12.66 -9.91
N ILE A 46 -17.61 -13.93 -9.50
CA ILE A 46 -17.16 -14.44 -8.22
C ILE A 46 -16.15 -15.56 -8.45
N ASN A 47 -15.02 -15.48 -7.76
CA ASN A 47 -14.03 -16.56 -7.72
C ASN A 47 -14.15 -17.28 -6.37
N ASP A 48 -14.81 -18.43 -6.34
CA ASP A 48 -15.12 -19.15 -5.10
C ASP A 48 -13.91 -19.82 -4.46
N ASP A 49 -12.91 -20.16 -5.26
CA ASP A 49 -11.70 -20.82 -4.79
C ASP A 49 -10.50 -20.26 -5.53
N ALA A 50 -9.80 -19.29 -4.91
CA ALA A 50 -8.54 -18.73 -5.43
C ALA A 50 -7.44 -19.79 -5.64
N ASN A 51 -7.59 -20.98 -5.05
CA ASN A 51 -6.67 -22.12 -5.17
C ASN A 51 -7.12 -23.19 -6.19
N SER A 52 -8.31 -23.06 -6.77
CA SER A 52 -8.76 -23.99 -7.81
C SER A 52 -8.47 -23.40 -9.19
N ASN A 53 -8.10 -24.25 -10.15
CA ASN A 53 -7.98 -23.84 -11.56
C ASN A 53 -9.35 -23.64 -12.24
N ALA A 54 -10.45 -23.61 -11.47
CA ALA A 54 -11.77 -23.39 -12.02
C ALA A 54 -11.92 -21.93 -12.45
N LEU A 55 -12.58 -21.73 -13.59
CA LEU A 55 -12.90 -20.40 -14.06
C LEU A 55 -13.93 -19.74 -13.12
N PRO A 56 -13.77 -18.45 -12.79
CA PRO A 56 -14.74 -17.72 -11.98
C PRO A 56 -16.15 -17.80 -12.59
N ARG A 57 -17.18 -17.81 -11.74
CA ARG A 57 -18.59 -17.95 -12.15
C ARG A 57 -19.32 -16.62 -12.04
N CYS A 58 -20.35 -16.45 -12.87
CA CYS A 58 -21.26 -15.32 -12.79
C CYS A 58 -22.39 -15.64 -11.82
N VAL A 59 -22.63 -14.76 -10.85
CA VAL A 59 -23.67 -14.92 -9.82
C VAL A 59 -24.59 -13.69 -9.86
N PRO A 60 -25.92 -13.86 -9.71
CA PRO A 60 -26.85 -12.74 -9.64
C PRO A 60 -26.48 -11.73 -8.55
N THR A 61 -26.52 -10.44 -8.88
CA THR A 61 -26.25 -9.31 -7.98
C THR A 61 -27.28 -8.20 -8.18
N LYS A 62 -27.45 -7.36 -7.16
CA LYS A 62 -28.21 -6.09 -7.26
C LYS A 62 -27.32 -4.88 -7.54
N ASN A 63 -26.00 -5.08 -7.52
CA ASN A 63 -25.04 -4.01 -7.74
C ASN A 63 -25.07 -3.55 -9.19
N ARG A 64 -24.84 -2.25 -9.39
CA ARG A 64 -24.58 -1.70 -10.73
C ARG A 64 -23.12 -1.97 -11.08
N TRP A 65 -22.88 -2.26 -12.36
CA TRP A 65 -21.53 -2.41 -12.87
C TRP A 65 -20.79 -1.08 -12.76
N LYS A 66 -19.70 -1.06 -11.98
CA LYS A 66 -18.83 0.11 -11.79
C LYS A 66 -17.38 -0.31 -11.96
N THR A 67 -16.63 0.46 -12.72
CA THR A 67 -15.20 0.20 -12.98
C THR A 67 -14.40 1.47 -12.81
N PHE A 68 -13.13 1.36 -12.41
CA PHE A 68 -12.24 2.51 -12.30
C PHE A 68 -11.79 2.96 -13.70
N ILE A 69 -12.47 3.95 -14.28
CA ILE A 69 -12.18 4.50 -15.61
C ILE A 69 -11.47 5.83 -15.46
N PHE A 70 -10.26 5.96 -16.01
CA PHE A 70 -9.45 7.16 -15.94
C PHE A 70 -9.35 7.86 -17.31
N SER A 71 -9.70 9.15 -17.34
CA SER A 71 -9.43 10.06 -18.47
C SER A 71 -8.09 10.73 -18.24
N VAL A 72 -7.12 10.46 -19.12
CA VAL A 72 -5.80 11.11 -19.07
C VAL A 72 -5.91 12.58 -19.46
N GLU A 73 -6.78 12.89 -20.42
CA GLU A 73 -7.00 14.23 -20.98
C GLU A 73 -7.60 15.17 -19.93
N ASP A 74 -8.60 14.70 -19.20
CA ASP A 74 -9.31 15.49 -18.18
C ASP A 74 -8.74 15.31 -16.77
N GLN A 75 -7.82 14.35 -16.58
CA GLN A 75 -7.29 13.91 -15.28
C GLN A 75 -8.38 13.56 -14.25
N VAL A 76 -9.48 12.97 -14.74
CA VAL A 76 -10.67 12.64 -13.94
C VAL A 76 -10.97 11.15 -13.98
N ILE A 77 -11.49 10.63 -12.86
CA ILE A 77 -12.07 9.30 -12.76
C ILE A 77 -13.55 9.39 -13.10
N LEU A 78 -14.00 8.57 -14.03
CA LEU A 78 -15.39 8.48 -14.45
C LEU A 78 -16.09 7.33 -13.70
N ASP A 79 -17.24 7.63 -13.11
CA ASP A 79 -18.08 6.64 -12.42
C ASP A 79 -18.89 5.77 -13.40
N GLU A 80 -19.12 6.26 -14.61
CA GLU A 80 -19.91 5.60 -15.65
C GLU A 80 -19.10 5.50 -16.96
N PRO A 81 -19.30 4.42 -17.74
CA PRO A 81 -18.72 4.29 -19.08
C PRO A 81 -19.08 5.49 -19.98
N PRO A 82 -18.11 6.03 -20.76
CA PRO A 82 -18.38 7.03 -21.79
C PRO A 82 -19.48 6.61 -22.77
N ALA A 83 -20.26 7.58 -23.26
CA ALA A 83 -21.40 7.31 -24.15
C ALA A 83 -21.00 6.68 -25.50
N ASP A 84 -19.74 6.83 -25.91
CA ASP A 84 -19.20 6.23 -27.14
C ASP A 84 -18.59 4.83 -26.91
N TRP A 85 -18.74 4.26 -25.71
CA TRP A 85 -18.48 2.85 -25.45
C TRP A 85 -19.68 2.01 -25.89
N TYR A 86 -19.39 0.90 -26.56
CA TYR A 86 -20.35 -0.15 -26.84
C TYR A 86 -20.04 -1.34 -25.92
N VAL A 87 -20.82 -1.47 -24.85
CA VAL A 87 -20.61 -2.52 -23.85
C VAL A 87 -21.35 -3.78 -24.29
N ILE A 88 -20.62 -4.89 -24.41
CA ILE A 88 -21.17 -6.21 -24.69
C ILE A 88 -21.07 -7.03 -23.40
N ASP A 89 -22.20 -7.42 -22.84
CA ASP A 89 -22.27 -8.15 -21.57
C ASP A 89 -22.32 -9.67 -21.75
N GLY A 90 -21.93 -10.40 -20.69
CA GLY A 90 -21.88 -11.86 -20.70
C GLY A 90 -20.84 -12.45 -21.65
N GLN A 91 -19.83 -11.66 -22.06
CA GLN A 91 -18.81 -12.10 -23.01
C GLN A 91 -17.42 -12.09 -22.37
N ARG A 92 -16.79 -13.26 -22.36
CA ARG A 92 -15.39 -13.44 -21.95
C ARG A 92 -14.46 -13.31 -23.17
N PRO A 93 -13.24 -12.80 -23.01
CA PRO A 93 -12.27 -12.75 -24.10
C PRO A 93 -11.86 -14.17 -24.51
N LYS A 94 -11.54 -14.34 -25.79
CA LYS A 94 -11.00 -15.61 -26.31
C LYS A 94 -9.48 -15.51 -26.34
N CYS A 95 -8.82 -16.26 -25.48
CA CYS A 95 -7.36 -16.31 -25.44
C CYS A 95 -6.82 -17.23 -26.53
N ASP A 96 -5.69 -16.84 -27.13
CA ASP A 96 -4.96 -17.67 -28.09
C ASP A 96 -4.33 -18.89 -27.40
N ASN A 97 -3.88 -19.87 -28.19
CA ASN A 97 -3.27 -21.10 -27.66
C ASN A 97 -2.04 -20.88 -26.75
N ARG A 98 -1.39 -19.71 -26.87
CA ARG A 98 -0.21 -19.30 -26.10
C ARG A 98 -0.54 -18.51 -24.83
N SER A 99 -1.81 -18.13 -24.65
CA SER A 99 -2.28 -17.41 -23.47
C SER A 99 -3.31 -18.22 -22.70
N GLU A 100 -3.50 -17.84 -21.45
CA GLU A 100 -4.50 -18.40 -20.55
C GLU A 100 -5.33 -17.27 -19.94
N LEU A 101 -6.55 -17.58 -19.58
CA LEU A 101 -7.45 -16.62 -18.97
C LEU A 101 -7.13 -16.54 -17.47
N VAL A 102 -6.69 -15.38 -17.01
CA VAL A 102 -6.29 -15.12 -15.64
C VAL A 102 -7.33 -14.23 -14.98
N HIS A 103 -7.71 -14.58 -13.74
CA HIS A 103 -8.55 -13.75 -12.89
C HIS A 103 -7.70 -12.74 -12.12
N VAL A 104 -8.02 -11.46 -12.27
CA VAL A 104 -7.39 -10.36 -11.55
C VAL A 104 -8.44 -9.70 -10.66
N PRO A 105 -8.37 -9.85 -9.33
CA PRO A 105 -9.31 -9.20 -8.42
C PRO A 105 -9.13 -7.68 -8.43
N ASN A 106 -10.23 -6.93 -8.27
CA ASN A 106 -10.21 -5.50 -8.07
C ASN A 106 -9.93 -5.20 -6.59
N ARG A 107 -8.69 -4.81 -6.25
CA ARG A 107 -8.29 -4.57 -4.86
C ARG A 107 -8.24 -3.08 -4.57
N HIS A 108 -8.59 -2.69 -3.33
CA HIS A 108 -8.51 -1.28 -2.91
C HIS A 108 -7.08 -0.71 -2.97
N THR A 109 -6.08 -1.52 -2.63
CA THR A 109 -4.67 -1.11 -2.55
C THR A 109 -3.93 -1.20 -3.88
N ASN A 110 -4.43 -2.03 -4.81
CA ASN A 110 -3.86 -2.18 -6.15
C ASN A 110 -4.97 -2.45 -7.16
N PRO A 111 -5.80 -1.43 -7.48
CA PRO A 111 -6.87 -1.57 -8.46
C PRO A 111 -6.29 -1.61 -9.87
N PHE A 112 -6.93 -2.38 -10.76
CA PHE A 112 -6.67 -2.22 -12.19
C PHE A 112 -7.27 -0.89 -12.67
N VAL A 113 -6.65 -0.28 -13.67
CA VAL A 113 -7.10 1.00 -14.22
C VAL A 113 -7.53 0.78 -15.66
N MET A 114 -8.78 1.12 -15.96
CA MET A 114 -9.29 1.19 -17.32
C MET A 114 -9.15 2.62 -17.82
N PHE A 115 -8.73 2.81 -19.07
CA PHE A 115 -8.65 4.13 -19.70
C PHE A 115 -9.83 4.36 -20.61
N ILE A 116 -10.18 5.62 -20.88
CA ILE A 116 -11.27 6.02 -21.80
C ILE A 116 -11.15 5.41 -23.21
N ASN A 117 -9.93 5.06 -23.64
CA ASN A 117 -9.66 4.38 -24.91
C ASN A 117 -9.86 2.85 -24.86
N GLY A 118 -10.33 2.32 -23.73
CA GLY A 118 -10.61 0.91 -23.52
C GLY A 118 -9.38 0.07 -23.21
N LYS A 119 -8.19 0.66 -23.11
CA LYS A 119 -7.00 -0.07 -22.66
C LYS A 119 -7.02 -0.22 -21.14
N VAL A 120 -6.38 -1.27 -20.64
CA VAL A 120 -6.27 -1.54 -19.20
C VAL A 120 -4.83 -1.74 -18.80
N VAL A 121 -4.47 -1.26 -17.61
CA VAL A 121 -3.25 -1.66 -16.90
C VAL A 121 -3.64 -2.38 -15.60
N LEU A 122 -2.88 -3.41 -15.24
CA LEU A 122 -3.17 -4.22 -14.06
C LEU A 122 -2.67 -3.57 -12.76
N GLU A 123 -1.73 -2.63 -12.87
CA GLU A 123 -1.15 -1.90 -11.76
C GLU A 123 -1.10 -0.41 -12.13
N TYR A 124 -1.45 0.48 -11.18
CA TYR A 124 -1.43 1.93 -11.42
C TYR A 124 -0.06 2.44 -11.87
N SER A 125 1.02 1.85 -11.39
CA SER A 125 2.40 2.18 -11.76
C SER A 125 2.69 2.05 -13.27
N GLN A 126 1.95 1.19 -13.95
CA GLN A 126 2.06 0.95 -15.38
C GLN A 126 1.24 1.94 -16.20
N ALA A 127 0.47 2.84 -15.58
CA ALA A 127 -0.38 3.80 -16.28
C ALA A 127 0.37 4.68 -17.28
N SER A 128 1.64 4.99 -17.01
CA SER A 128 2.48 5.86 -17.86
C SER A 128 3.37 5.10 -18.83
N GLN A 129 3.70 3.83 -18.55
CA GLN A 129 4.75 3.06 -19.23
C GLN A 129 4.23 1.78 -19.91
N GLY A 130 2.98 1.37 -19.61
CA GLY A 130 2.44 0.08 -20.00
C GLY A 130 3.07 -1.09 -19.23
N PRO A 131 2.85 -2.34 -19.67
CA PRO A 131 2.14 -2.73 -20.88
C PRO A 131 0.63 -2.51 -20.80
N TYR A 132 0.05 -1.98 -21.87
CA TYR A 132 -1.40 -1.76 -21.96
C TYR A 132 -2.09 -2.98 -22.59
N ILE A 133 -3.14 -3.47 -21.94
CA ILE A 133 -3.95 -4.59 -22.42
C ILE A 133 -5.07 -4.03 -23.31
N PRO A 134 -5.25 -4.55 -24.55
CA PRO A 134 -6.32 -4.09 -25.43
C PRO A 134 -7.71 -4.58 -24.96
N PRO A 135 -8.79 -3.88 -25.30
CA PRO A 135 -10.16 -4.26 -24.94
C PRO A 135 -10.60 -5.63 -25.48
N SER A 136 -9.96 -6.14 -26.53
CA SER A 136 -10.23 -7.50 -27.05
C SER A 136 -9.67 -8.63 -26.18
N HIS A 137 -8.74 -8.34 -25.27
CA HIS A 137 -8.00 -9.32 -24.48
C HIS A 137 -8.47 -9.43 -23.04
N TYR A 138 -9.48 -8.64 -22.65
CA TYR A 138 -10.05 -8.70 -21.32
C TYR A 138 -11.58 -8.58 -21.36
N CYS A 139 -12.22 -8.96 -20.26
CA CYS A 139 -13.53 -8.45 -19.88
C CYS A 139 -13.44 -7.96 -18.44
N SER A 140 -14.26 -6.98 -18.06
CA SER A 140 -14.30 -6.45 -16.70
C SER A 140 -15.64 -6.67 -16.02
N ASP A 141 -15.61 -6.73 -14.70
CA ASP A 141 -16.75 -6.67 -13.81
C ASP A 141 -16.41 -5.78 -12.62
N THR A 142 -17.37 -5.48 -11.73
CA THR A 142 -17.15 -4.57 -10.60
C THR A 142 -16.00 -5.02 -9.69
N ASN A 143 -15.93 -6.33 -9.43
CA ASN A 143 -15.03 -6.91 -8.45
C ASN A 143 -13.77 -7.54 -9.06
N ALA A 144 -13.69 -7.66 -10.39
CA ALA A 144 -12.61 -8.40 -11.03
C ALA A 144 -12.51 -8.13 -12.55
N LEU A 145 -11.36 -8.45 -13.10
CA LEU A 145 -11.04 -8.47 -14.52
C LEU A 145 -10.65 -9.91 -14.92
N LEU A 146 -11.13 -10.39 -16.07
CA LEU A 146 -10.57 -11.58 -16.71
C LEU A 146 -9.71 -11.14 -17.89
N VAL A 147 -8.44 -11.53 -17.91
CA VAL A 147 -7.48 -11.10 -18.92
C VAL A 147 -6.71 -12.28 -19.50
N CYS A 148 -6.48 -12.26 -20.80
CA CYS A 148 -5.62 -13.21 -21.48
C CYS A 148 -4.14 -12.86 -21.25
N MET A 149 -3.45 -13.69 -20.47
CA MET A 149 -2.03 -13.53 -20.15
C MET A 149 -1.20 -14.64 -20.81
N PRO A 150 0.05 -14.37 -21.23
CA PRO A 150 0.93 -15.43 -21.73
C PRO A 150 1.09 -16.56 -20.71
N LYS A 151 0.98 -17.81 -21.16
CA LYS A 151 1.26 -18.97 -20.30
C LYS A 151 2.70 -18.88 -19.81
N LYS A 152 2.93 -19.05 -18.50
CA LYS A 152 4.30 -19.17 -17.96
C LYS A 152 4.98 -20.37 -18.61
N SER A 153 5.96 -20.14 -19.48
CA SER A 153 6.81 -21.22 -19.99
C SER A 153 7.63 -21.76 -18.82
N ALA A 154 7.63 -23.09 -18.63
CA ALA A 154 8.43 -23.80 -17.62
C ALA A 154 9.93 -23.83 -17.99
N GLY A 155 10.48 -22.70 -18.44
CA GLY A 155 11.85 -22.55 -18.91
C GLY A 155 12.59 -21.48 -18.11
N ASN A 156 13.16 -21.88 -16.98
CA ASN A 156 14.11 -21.09 -16.19
C ASN A 156 15.42 -20.89 -16.96
N HIS A 157 15.46 -19.99 -17.95
CA HIS A 157 16.73 -19.54 -18.54
C HIS A 157 16.79 -18.03 -18.84
N ALA A 158 15.71 -17.27 -18.61
CA ALA A 158 15.70 -15.81 -18.76
C ALA A 158 15.87 -15.03 -17.44
N ALA A 159 15.90 -15.73 -16.29
CA ALA A 159 15.99 -15.10 -14.97
C ALA A 159 17.41 -14.60 -14.63
N ALA A 160 18.46 -15.18 -15.23
CA ALA A 160 19.85 -14.86 -14.88
C ALA A 160 20.37 -13.53 -15.47
N THR A 161 19.58 -12.85 -16.31
CA THR A 161 19.95 -11.57 -16.95
C THR A 161 19.00 -10.42 -16.62
N MET A 162 17.94 -10.66 -15.85
CA MET A 162 17.03 -9.58 -15.44
C MET A 162 17.51 -8.93 -14.15
N ARG A 163 17.54 -7.61 -14.14
CA ARG A 163 17.80 -6.83 -12.93
C ARG A 163 16.76 -7.17 -11.87
N PRO A 164 17.15 -7.45 -10.61
CA PRO A 164 16.18 -7.70 -9.55
C PRO A 164 15.27 -6.47 -9.40
N ARG A 165 13.96 -6.73 -9.32
CA ARG A 165 12.91 -5.72 -9.25
C ARG A 165 12.44 -5.52 -7.82
N VAL A 166 12.40 -4.27 -7.38
CA VAL A 166 11.91 -3.92 -6.05
C VAL A 166 10.75 -2.96 -6.18
N ARG A 167 9.68 -3.24 -5.43
CA ARG A 167 8.50 -2.40 -5.39
C ARG A 167 8.67 -1.27 -4.38
N ARG A 168 8.49 -0.02 -4.82
CA ARG A 168 8.25 1.13 -3.94
C ARG A 168 6.74 1.39 -3.86
N CYS A 169 6.19 1.51 -2.65
CA CYS A 169 4.73 1.46 -2.49
C CYS A 169 4.01 2.69 -3.08
N CYS A 170 4.54 3.91 -2.87
CA CYS A 170 3.83 5.17 -3.11
C CYS A 170 4.25 5.95 -4.36
N GLY A 171 5.27 5.53 -5.09
CA GLY A 171 5.78 6.26 -6.26
C GLY A 171 7.02 7.11 -5.95
N GLU A 172 7.52 7.83 -6.95
CA GLU A 172 8.83 8.52 -6.88
C GLU A 172 8.86 9.71 -5.91
N ASN A 173 7.75 10.44 -5.74
CA ASN A 173 7.66 11.67 -4.93
C ASN A 173 6.57 11.60 -3.85
N ALA A 174 6.37 10.40 -3.29
CA ALA A 174 5.40 10.19 -2.23
C ALA A 174 5.99 9.35 -1.10
N SER A 175 5.37 9.48 0.06
CA SER A 175 5.68 8.71 1.26
C SER A 175 4.38 8.16 1.84
N PHE A 176 4.50 7.05 2.55
CA PHE A 176 3.35 6.45 3.21
C PHE A 176 3.01 7.24 4.48
N HIS A 177 1.74 7.59 4.63
CA HIS A 177 1.18 8.21 5.82
C HIS A 177 0.41 7.15 6.61
N GLU A 178 1.02 6.69 7.71
CA GLU A 178 0.48 5.61 8.54
C GLU A 178 -0.86 5.98 9.17
N GLY A 179 -1.03 7.23 9.64
CA GLY A 179 -2.27 7.69 10.27
C GLY A 179 -3.47 7.74 9.31
N GLY A 180 -3.22 7.80 8.00
CA GLY A 180 -4.25 7.82 6.96
C GLY A 180 -4.30 6.57 6.08
N ASN A 181 -3.41 5.60 6.32
CA ASN A 181 -3.23 4.40 5.49
C ASN A 181 -3.18 4.73 3.98
N THR A 182 -2.46 5.80 3.61
CA THR A 182 -2.47 6.35 2.25
C THR A 182 -1.12 6.92 1.85
N CYS A 183 -0.89 7.05 0.56
CA CYS A 183 0.27 7.72 0.02
C CYS A 183 0.00 9.22 -0.08
N VAL A 184 0.93 10.02 0.42
CA VAL A 184 0.87 11.48 0.32
C VAL A 184 2.07 11.98 -0.45
N ASN A 185 1.83 12.95 -1.33
CA ASN A 185 2.90 13.63 -2.03
C ASN A 185 3.78 14.35 -1.02
N LEU A 186 5.03 13.95 -0.97
CA LEU A 186 6.04 14.50 -0.09
C LEU A 186 7.35 14.39 -0.84
N GLU A 187 7.90 15.54 -1.24
CA GLU A 187 9.22 15.56 -1.86
C GLU A 187 10.25 14.96 -0.90
N GLU A 188 11.08 14.09 -1.46
CA GLU A 188 12.13 13.42 -0.71
C GLU A 188 13.15 14.46 -0.26
N THR A 189 13.45 14.50 1.04
CA THR A 189 14.49 15.40 1.54
C THR A 189 15.85 14.88 1.08
N ALA A 190 16.81 15.78 0.80
CA ALA A 190 18.16 15.40 0.37
C ALA A 190 18.90 14.51 1.41
N ASP A 191 18.47 14.55 2.67
CA ASP A 191 19.01 13.78 3.79
C ASP A 191 18.22 12.48 4.07
N ALA A 192 17.24 12.12 3.22
CA ALA A 192 16.44 10.93 3.43
C ALA A 192 17.31 9.65 3.39
N PRO A 193 17.14 8.73 4.35
CA PRO A 193 17.84 7.45 4.32
C PRO A 193 17.57 6.68 3.02
N PRO A 194 18.53 5.89 2.52
CA PRO A 194 18.33 5.09 1.32
C PRO A 194 17.16 4.12 1.52
N LEU A 195 16.42 3.84 0.44
CA LEU A 195 15.30 2.89 0.49
C LEU A 195 15.74 1.50 0.96
N LEU A 196 16.94 1.08 0.59
CA LEU A 196 17.52 -0.22 0.93
C LEU A 196 19.04 -0.10 1.16
N PRO A 197 19.62 -0.94 2.02
CA PRO A 197 21.02 -0.83 2.44
C PRO A 197 22.02 -1.11 1.29
N ASN A 198 21.60 -1.78 0.21
CA ASN A 198 22.41 -2.12 -0.96
C ASN A 198 21.69 -1.83 -2.29
N ALA A 199 21.06 -0.66 -2.39
CA ALA A 199 20.46 -0.21 -3.65
C ALA A 199 21.54 0.11 -4.71
N SER A 200 22.11 -0.92 -5.33
CA SER A 200 22.97 -0.75 -6.50
C SER A 200 22.14 -0.26 -7.69
N SER A 201 22.75 0.50 -8.60
CA SER A 201 22.13 0.94 -9.87
C SER A 201 21.68 -0.21 -10.80
N ALA A 202 21.91 -1.45 -10.36
CA ALA A 202 21.47 -2.70 -10.96
C ALA A 202 20.05 -3.13 -10.55
N ILE A 203 19.36 -2.39 -9.68
CA ILE A 203 17.99 -2.70 -9.25
C ILE A 203 16.97 -1.87 -10.05
N GLU A 204 15.91 -2.51 -10.53
CA GLU A 204 14.80 -1.82 -11.19
C GLU A 204 13.70 -1.52 -10.15
N ILE A 205 13.39 -0.23 -9.93
CA ILE A 205 12.31 0.18 -9.04
C ILE A 205 11.01 0.19 -9.83
N VAL A 206 10.04 -0.59 -9.36
CA VAL A 206 8.66 -0.60 -9.84
C VAL A 206 7.75 -0.05 -8.75
N PHE A 207 6.56 0.45 -9.09
CA PHE A 207 5.67 1.04 -8.07
C PHE A 207 4.45 0.17 -7.77
N GLY A 208 3.92 0.29 -6.54
CA GLY A 208 2.67 -0.35 -6.11
C GLY A 208 2.82 -1.19 -4.84
N PHE A 209 1.66 -1.46 -4.22
CA PHE A 209 1.53 -2.26 -3.00
C PHE A 209 1.71 -3.76 -3.24
N PRO A 210 2.03 -4.56 -2.19
CA PRO A 210 2.21 -6.00 -2.33
C PRO A 210 0.91 -6.68 -2.78
N ASN A 211 1.04 -7.69 -3.64
CA ASN A 211 -0.10 -8.49 -4.08
C ASN A 211 -0.26 -9.72 -3.18
N CYS A 212 -1.22 -9.66 -2.27
CA CYS A 212 -1.40 -10.64 -1.21
C CYS A 212 -2.53 -11.62 -1.54
N PRO A 213 -2.25 -12.89 -1.89
CA PRO A 213 -3.30 -13.81 -2.37
C PRO A 213 -4.45 -14.04 -1.37
N LYS A 214 -4.17 -13.91 -0.07
CA LYS A 214 -5.10 -14.24 1.03
C LYS A 214 -5.81 -13.04 1.64
N SER A 215 -5.37 -11.81 1.38
CA SER A 215 -5.89 -10.59 2.01
C SER A 215 -5.69 -9.38 1.10
N ASP A 216 -6.53 -8.37 1.24
CA ASP A 216 -6.32 -7.06 0.61
C ASP A 216 -5.47 -6.11 1.46
N ASN A 217 -5.18 -6.52 2.70
CA ASN A 217 -4.37 -5.75 3.64
C ASN A 217 -2.90 -6.11 3.49
N PHE A 218 -2.06 -5.18 3.92
CA PHE A 218 -0.62 -5.35 4.08
C PHE A 218 -0.24 -4.98 5.51
N THR A 219 0.97 -5.34 5.92
CA THR A 219 1.51 -4.99 7.23
C THR A 219 2.98 -4.66 7.15
N ILE A 220 3.47 -3.89 8.11
CA ILE A 220 4.87 -3.51 8.20
C ILE A 220 5.63 -4.62 8.93
N VAL A 221 6.59 -5.24 8.25
CA VAL A 221 7.32 -6.42 8.77
C VAL A 221 8.67 -6.10 9.40
N GLY A 222 9.21 -4.90 9.13
CA GLY A 222 10.46 -4.45 9.73
C GLY A 222 11.07 -3.23 9.05
N ASN A 223 12.29 -2.85 9.46
CA ASN A 223 13.05 -1.79 8.81
C ASN A 223 13.66 -2.30 7.51
N ALA A 224 13.61 -1.47 6.46
CA ALA A 224 14.23 -1.84 5.19
C ALA A 224 15.77 -1.95 5.29
N MET A 225 16.38 -1.25 6.24
CA MET A 225 17.83 -1.31 6.51
C MET A 225 18.30 -2.63 7.11
N ASP A 226 17.39 -3.41 7.71
CA ASP A 226 17.67 -4.73 8.27
C ASP A 226 17.44 -5.86 7.24
N ALA A 227 17.09 -5.49 6.00
CA ALA A 227 16.73 -6.44 4.96
C ALA A 227 17.89 -6.71 3.99
N GLU A 228 18.01 -7.97 3.58
CA GLU A 228 18.96 -8.43 2.57
C GLU A 228 18.22 -8.86 1.31
N MET A 229 18.69 -8.43 0.14
CA MET A 229 18.05 -8.77 -1.13
C MET A 229 18.80 -9.88 -1.84
N HIS A 230 18.04 -10.89 -2.26
CA HIS A 230 18.55 -12.01 -3.03
C HIS A 230 18.58 -11.68 -4.53
N PRO A 231 19.46 -12.32 -5.31
CA PRO A 231 19.57 -12.09 -6.76
C PRO A 231 18.31 -12.41 -7.56
N ASP A 232 17.42 -13.25 -7.01
CA ASP A 232 16.13 -13.60 -7.60
C ASP A 232 15.05 -12.52 -7.39
N GLY A 233 15.39 -11.43 -6.68
CA GLY A 233 14.48 -10.34 -6.33
C GLY A 233 13.61 -10.63 -5.11
N SER A 234 13.87 -11.71 -4.36
CA SER A 234 13.29 -11.92 -3.03
C SER A 234 14.01 -11.08 -1.97
N LEU A 235 13.31 -10.78 -0.88
CA LEU A 235 13.84 -9.96 0.22
C LEU A 235 13.80 -10.76 1.53
N GLU A 236 14.94 -10.94 2.16
CA GLU A 236 15.05 -11.56 3.47
C GLU A 236 15.07 -10.51 4.57
N ILE A 237 14.20 -10.66 5.56
CA ILE A 237 14.14 -9.78 6.72
C ILE A 237 13.78 -10.60 7.96
N ASN A 238 14.54 -10.45 9.04
CA ASN A 238 14.34 -11.20 10.29
C ASN A 238 14.26 -12.73 10.09
N GLY A 239 15.02 -13.28 9.13
CA GLY A 239 15.04 -14.71 8.79
C GLY A 239 13.82 -15.20 8.00
N VAL A 240 12.95 -14.31 7.53
CA VAL A 240 11.82 -14.62 6.64
C VAL A 240 12.15 -14.15 5.23
N VAL A 241 12.04 -15.05 4.25
CA VAL A 241 12.25 -14.74 2.83
C VAL A 241 10.91 -14.37 2.18
N LEU A 242 10.80 -13.11 1.74
CA LEU A 242 9.64 -12.53 1.09
C LEU A 242 9.77 -12.69 -0.44
N PRO A 243 8.82 -13.37 -1.10
CA PRO A 243 8.83 -13.50 -2.55
C PRO A 243 8.69 -12.16 -3.27
N SER A 244 9.35 -12.02 -4.43
CA SER A 244 9.17 -10.85 -5.30
C SER A 244 7.68 -10.63 -5.62
N GLY A 245 7.18 -9.42 -5.36
CA GLY A 245 5.78 -9.04 -5.57
C GLY A 245 4.84 -9.19 -4.37
N GLN A 246 5.28 -9.84 -3.28
CA GLN A 246 4.53 -9.92 -2.01
C GLN A 246 5.07 -8.95 -0.95
N PHE A 247 5.97 -8.06 -1.35
CA PHE A 247 6.44 -6.96 -0.53
C PHE A 247 6.60 -5.68 -1.37
N CYS A 248 6.57 -4.53 -0.71
CA CYS A 248 7.08 -3.26 -1.21
C CYS A 248 7.82 -2.54 -0.08
N VAL A 249 8.66 -1.57 -0.44
CA VAL A 249 9.44 -0.78 0.50
C VAL A 249 8.99 0.67 0.39
N GLU A 250 8.72 1.33 1.51
CA GLU A 250 8.36 2.74 1.48
C GLU A 250 8.79 3.47 2.75
N ARG A 251 8.99 4.77 2.61
CA ARG A 251 9.29 5.69 3.70
C ARG A 251 8.02 6.11 4.41
N ILE A 252 8.06 6.12 5.74
CA ILE A 252 6.93 6.55 6.57
C ILE A 252 7.11 8.01 6.94
N LYS A 253 6.10 8.84 6.65
CA LYS A 253 6.12 10.28 6.90
C LYS A 253 6.32 10.59 8.40
N GLU A 254 5.62 9.87 9.26
CA GLU A 254 5.62 10.03 10.72
C GLU A 254 6.96 9.62 11.37
N LEU A 255 7.76 8.82 10.67
CA LEU A 255 9.05 8.32 11.14
C LEU A 255 10.22 9.03 10.45
N ASN A 256 10.11 10.33 10.16
CA ASN A 256 11.16 11.10 9.47
C ASN A 256 11.67 10.42 8.19
N GLN A 257 10.75 9.87 7.38
CA GLN A 257 11.07 9.19 6.13
C GLN A 257 11.95 7.93 6.29
N ILE A 258 11.93 7.27 7.46
CA ILE A 258 12.57 5.96 7.63
C ILE A 258 11.88 4.93 6.74
N ALA A 259 12.67 4.19 5.96
CA ALA A 259 12.20 3.15 5.06
C ALA A 259 11.82 1.87 5.83
N LYS A 260 10.63 1.35 5.53
CA LYS A 260 10.06 0.14 6.10
C LYS A 260 9.65 -0.83 4.99
N VAL A 261 9.63 -2.11 5.33
CA VAL A 261 9.14 -3.16 4.43
C VAL A 261 7.67 -3.44 4.75
N PHE A 262 6.84 -3.31 3.72
CA PHE A 262 5.42 -3.67 3.74
C PHE A 262 5.28 -5.02 3.05
N ALA A 263 4.66 -5.99 3.69
CA ALA A 263 4.44 -7.32 3.12
C ALA A 263 3.04 -7.83 3.43
N CYS A 264 2.70 -8.95 2.82
CA CYS A 264 1.44 -9.62 3.09
C CYS A 264 1.37 -10.13 4.55
N PRO A 265 0.19 -10.08 5.21
CA PRO A 265 0.05 -10.43 6.62
C PRO A 265 0.53 -11.84 6.97
N GLU A 266 0.50 -12.78 6.02
CA GLU A 266 1.05 -14.13 6.21
C GLU A 266 2.56 -14.16 6.49
N HIS A 267 3.29 -13.13 6.05
CA HIS A 267 4.74 -12.98 6.23
C HIS A 267 5.10 -11.97 7.31
N ALA A 268 4.09 -11.41 7.98
CA ALA A 268 4.35 -10.71 9.22
C ALA A 268 5.18 -11.64 10.10
N PRO A 269 6.18 -11.13 10.83
CA PRO A 269 6.68 -11.88 11.96
C PRO A 269 5.44 -12.23 12.76
N GLN A 270 5.05 -13.51 12.74
CA GLN A 270 4.24 -14.04 13.80
C GLN A 270 5.16 -13.86 15.00
N ARG A 271 5.10 -12.69 15.64
CA ARG A 271 5.26 -12.64 17.08
C ARG A 271 4.47 -13.85 17.50
N PRO A 272 5.10 -14.86 18.13
CA PRO A 272 4.32 -15.95 18.67
C PRO A 272 3.21 -15.22 19.39
N ALA A 273 1.96 -15.41 18.94
CA ALA A 273 0.82 -14.91 19.68
C ALA A 273 1.16 -15.39 21.07
N VAL A 274 1.54 -14.45 21.96
CA VAL A 274 2.07 -14.81 23.25
C VAL A 274 0.84 -15.37 23.91
N LYS A 275 0.65 -16.68 23.72
CA LYS A 275 -0.34 -17.45 24.43
C LYS A 275 -0.05 -17.05 25.84
N ALA A 276 -1.03 -16.43 26.47
CA ALA A 276 -1.03 -15.96 27.83
C ALA A 276 -0.90 -17.16 28.78
N THR A 277 0.20 -17.88 28.67
CA THR A 277 0.50 -19.16 29.31
C THR A 277 2.01 -19.35 29.47
N ASP A 278 2.81 -18.28 29.38
CA ASP A 278 4.13 -18.33 30.00
C ASP A 278 4.04 -17.63 31.36
N ILE A 279 3.81 -18.46 32.37
CA ILE A 279 3.77 -18.20 33.82
C ILE A 279 4.82 -17.19 34.32
N ARG A 280 5.89 -16.98 33.56
CA ARG A 280 6.90 -15.94 33.82
C ARG A 280 6.38 -14.51 33.65
N PHE A 281 5.50 -14.23 32.69
CA PHE A 281 4.97 -12.88 32.46
C PHE A 281 3.97 -12.42 33.53
N THR A 282 3.40 -13.34 34.31
CA THR A 282 2.53 -13.00 35.44
C THR A 282 3.31 -12.96 36.76
N LEU A 283 4.37 -13.75 36.91
CA LEU A 283 5.13 -13.83 38.16
C LEU A 283 5.91 -12.55 38.46
N TYR A 284 6.53 -11.93 37.45
CA TYR A 284 7.32 -10.70 37.65
C TYR A 284 6.44 -9.51 38.08
N PRO A 285 5.35 -9.15 37.38
CA PRO A 285 4.48 -8.04 37.80
C PRO A 285 3.81 -8.28 39.16
N VAL A 286 3.38 -9.52 39.43
CA VAL A 286 2.80 -9.89 40.74
C VAL A 286 3.84 -9.76 41.86
N GLY A 287 5.09 -10.17 41.61
CA GLY A 287 6.20 -9.99 42.55
C GLY A 287 6.47 -8.52 42.88
N PHE A 288 6.47 -7.64 41.88
CA PHE A 288 6.64 -6.20 42.08
C PHE A 288 5.47 -5.56 42.84
N ILE A 289 4.22 -5.97 42.58
CA ILE A 289 3.04 -5.48 43.31
C ILE A 289 3.08 -5.91 44.78
N ILE A 290 3.42 -7.18 45.05
CA ILE A 290 3.56 -7.69 46.43
C ILE A 290 4.69 -6.94 47.15
N SER A 291 5.84 -6.75 46.50
CA SER A 291 6.97 -5.95 47.03
C SER A 291 6.55 -4.53 47.41
N ALA A 292 5.85 -3.83 46.51
CA ALA A 292 5.36 -2.47 46.75
C ALA A 292 4.39 -2.39 47.95
N LEU A 293 3.51 -3.39 48.15
CA LEU A 293 2.61 -3.44 49.31
C LEU A 293 3.37 -3.65 50.63
N PHE A 294 4.38 -4.51 50.66
CA PHE A 294 5.22 -4.71 51.85
C PHE A 294 6.06 -3.46 52.16
N LEU A 295 6.59 -2.77 51.15
CA LEU A 295 7.31 -1.50 51.31
C LEU A 295 6.39 -0.40 51.84
N ALA A 296 5.14 -0.30 51.34
CA ALA A 296 4.15 0.64 51.83
C ALA A 296 3.76 0.36 53.30
N ALA A 297 3.57 -0.92 53.66
CA ALA A 297 3.29 -1.31 55.04
C ALA A 297 4.47 -1.01 55.97
N THR A 298 5.71 -1.23 55.52
CA THR A 298 6.93 -0.89 56.28
C THR A 298 7.06 0.62 56.48
N LEU A 299 6.74 1.41 55.46
CA LEU A 299 6.72 2.87 55.54
C LEU A 299 5.64 3.36 56.54
N ALA A 300 4.43 2.79 56.48
CA ALA A 300 3.34 3.14 57.38
C ALA A 300 3.62 2.74 58.84
N ALA A 301 4.14 1.53 59.06
CA ALA A 301 4.49 1.03 60.39
C ALA A 301 5.59 1.89 61.02
N GLY A 302 6.60 2.28 60.25
CA GLY A 302 7.64 3.15 60.78
C GLY A 302 7.16 4.60 61.02
N CYS A 303 6.18 5.11 60.27
CA CYS A 303 5.53 6.39 60.58
C CYS A 303 4.68 6.36 61.87
N LEU A 304 4.21 5.17 62.29
CA LEU A 304 3.35 4.99 63.47
C LEU A 304 4.13 4.73 64.77
N LEU A 305 5.42 4.40 64.70
CA LEU A 305 6.27 4.16 65.88
C LEU A 305 6.91 5.48 66.35
N PRO A 306 6.46 6.09 67.49
CA PRO A 306 6.93 7.41 67.94
C PRO A 306 8.34 7.40 68.55
N ALA A 307 9.13 6.35 68.35
CA ALA A 307 10.38 6.09 69.08
C ALA A 307 11.66 6.19 68.23
N SER A 308 11.63 6.80 67.04
CA SER A 308 12.85 7.02 66.25
C SER A 308 13.53 8.34 66.65
N HIS A 309 14.20 8.35 67.80
CA HIS A 309 14.89 9.49 68.41
C HIS A 309 16.16 9.98 67.66
N HIS A 310 16.31 9.67 66.36
CA HIS A 310 17.34 10.23 65.48
C HIS A 310 16.72 10.63 64.14
N VAL A 311 16.22 11.87 64.09
CA VAL A 311 15.46 12.46 62.98
C VAL A 311 16.18 12.39 61.62
N LEU A 312 17.52 12.28 61.61
CA LEU A 312 18.30 12.21 60.37
C LEU A 312 18.30 10.81 59.74
N HIS A 313 18.47 9.74 60.53
CA HIS A 313 18.52 8.35 60.03
C HIS A 313 17.15 7.90 59.53
N TRP A 314 16.09 8.30 60.23
CA TRP A 314 14.71 8.03 59.87
C TRP A 314 14.34 8.62 58.50
N ARG A 315 14.76 9.86 58.20
CA ARG A 315 14.44 10.53 56.92
C ARG A 315 15.18 9.90 55.73
N CYS A 316 16.44 9.49 55.90
CA CYS A 316 17.18 8.82 54.83
C CYS A 316 16.55 7.45 54.50
N GLN A 317 16.15 6.70 55.52
CA GLN A 317 15.52 5.39 55.35
C GLN A 317 14.15 5.49 54.67
N THR A 318 13.33 6.49 54.99
CA THR A 318 12.03 6.69 54.33
C THR A 318 12.16 7.11 52.87
N HIS A 319 13.13 7.97 52.53
CA HIS A 319 13.41 8.33 51.14
C HIS A 319 13.89 7.14 50.30
N HIS A 320 14.76 6.30 50.86
CA HIS A 320 15.23 5.09 50.19
C HIS A 320 14.09 4.11 49.91
N VAL A 321 13.24 3.84 50.92
CA VAL A 321 12.08 2.95 50.78
C VAL A 321 11.05 3.51 49.79
N ALA A 322 10.80 4.82 49.80
CA ALA A 322 9.90 5.47 48.85
C ALA A 322 10.41 5.38 47.40
N CYS A 323 11.72 5.51 47.19
CA CYS A 323 12.34 5.38 45.87
C CYS A 323 12.20 3.95 45.32
N LEU A 324 12.45 2.93 46.16
CA LEU A 324 12.27 1.53 45.78
C LEU A 324 10.80 1.22 45.44
N MET A 325 9.85 1.72 46.23
CA MET A 325 8.42 1.56 45.96
C MET A 325 8.02 2.19 44.61
N MET A 326 8.54 3.38 44.30
CA MET A 326 8.29 4.05 43.02
C MET A 326 8.89 3.27 41.84
N GLY A 327 10.08 2.69 42.02
CA GLY A 327 10.72 1.82 41.02
C GLY A 327 9.91 0.55 40.72
N ASP A 328 9.43 -0.13 41.77
CA ASP A 328 8.62 -1.35 41.64
C ASP A 328 7.29 -1.07 40.91
N ILE A 329 6.63 0.06 41.22
CA ILE A 329 5.39 0.47 40.55
C ILE A 329 5.65 0.79 39.07
N LEU A 330 6.72 1.51 38.75
CA LEU A 330 7.08 1.85 37.37
C LEU A 330 7.43 0.61 36.55
N MET A 331 8.22 -0.32 37.11
CA MET A 331 8.53 -1.59 36.45
C MET A 331 7.27 -2.43 36.21
N ALA A 332 6.35 -2.48 37.18
CA ALA A 332 5.08 -3.18 37.02
C ALA A 332 4.22 -2.57 35.91
N ILE A 333 4.12 -1.24 35.83
CA ILE A 333 3.39 -0.54 34.78
C ILE A 333 3.97 -0.85 33.39
N ILE A 334 5.29 -0.78 33.22
CA ILE A 334 5.94 -1.06 31.93
C ILE A 334 5.69 -2.51 31.50
N GLN A 335 5.77 -3.46 32.43
CA GLN A 335 5.52 -4.88 32.13
C GLN A 335 4.05 -5.18 31.83
N LEU A 336 3.10 -4.44 32.43
CA LEU A 336 1.67 -4.57 32.17
C LEU A 336 1.23 -3.84 30.88
N ALA A 337 1.87 -2.72 30.55
CA ALA A 337 1.52 -1.90 29.39
C ALA A 337 2.02 -2.49 28.06
N GLY A 338 3.08 -3.31 28.09
CA GLY A 338 3.51 -4.17 26.99
C GLY A 338 3.44 -3.51 25.61
N ASP A 339 2.50 -3.97 24.79
CA ASP A 339 2.31 -3.60 23.38
C ASP A 339 1.36 -2.41 23.13
N SER A 340 0.78 -1.81 24.18
CA SER A 340 -0.23 -0.75 24.01
C SER A 340 0.36 0.67 23.88
N LEU A 341 1.69 0.79 23.87
CA LEU A 341 2.40 2.06 23.93
C LEU A 341 2.85 2.53 22.55
N HIS A 342 1.95 3.20 21.82
CA HIS A 342 2.28 3.86 20.56
C HIS A 342 3.03 5.18 20.81
N GLY A 343 3.99 5.47 19.92
CA GLY A 343 5.16 6.36 20.12
C GLY A 343 4.95 7.83 20.49
N ALA A 344 3.72 8.31 20.68
CA ALA A 344 3.45 9.68 21.15
C ALA A 344 3.50 9.82 22.69
N SER A 345 3.37 8.72 23.44
CA SER A 345 3.27 8.75 24.90
C SER A 345 4.56 8.43 25.66
N CYS A 346 5.66 8.19 24.96
CA CYS A 346 6.96 8.03 25.61
C CYS A 346 7.65 9.38 25.79
N LYS A 347 7.31 10.06 26.90
CA LYS A 347 7.99 11.30 27.30
C LYS A 347 8.97 11.01 28.41
N ALA A 348 10.24 11.36 28.19
CA ALA A 348 11.22 11.45 29.26
C ALA A 348 10.77 12.53 30.26
N PHE A 349 10.33 12.10 31.45
CA PHE A 349 10.06 13.04 32.54
C PHE A 349 11.41 13.48 33.11
N VAL A 350 11.90 14.64 32.68
CA VAL A 350 12.97 15.34 33.40
C VAL A 350 12.31 16.01 34.61
N GLY A 351 12.17 15.25 35.70
CA GLY A 351 11.77 15.81 36.98
C GLY A 351 12.86 16.74 37.49
N ARG A 352 12.57 18.05 37.57
CA ARG A 352 13.44 19.00 38.28
C ARG A 352 13.32 18.73 39.78
N THR A 353 14.36 18.19 40.39
CA THR A 353 14.52 18.22 41.84
C THR A 353 14.94 19.63 42.26
N PHE A 354 14.11 20.27 43.09
CA PHE A 354 14.49 21.48 43.82
C PHE A 354 15.16 21.06 45.13
N ASP A 355 16.41 21.47 45.33
CA ASP A 355 17.07 21.36 46.62
C ASP A 355 16.54 22.46 47.58
N LEU A 356 16.60 22.22 48.89
CA LEU A 356 16.10 23.05 50.00
C LEU A 356 16.75 24.45 50.11
N ARG A 357 17.47 24.90 49.10
CA ARG A 357 18.05 26.24 48.98
C ARG A 357 17.72 26.99 47.68
N GLY A 358 16.81 26.47 46.87
CA GLY A 358 16.25 27.22 45.73
C GLY A 358 17.21 27.46 44.57
N ASN A 359 18.19 26.58 44.34
CA ASN A 359 19.04 26.63 43.14
C ASN A 359 19.00 25.30 42.40
N ALA A 360 18.82 25.35 41.08
CA ALA A 360 18.69 24.17 40.22
C ALA A 360 20.08 23.64 39.84
N THR A 361 20.44 22.43 40.29
CA THR A 361 21.59 21.67 39.80
C THR A 361 21.13 20.52 38.90
N ARG A 362 21.89 20.31 37.82
CA ARG A 362 21.50 19.52 36.65
C ARG A 362 22.25 18.18 36.64
N ASP A 363 21.89 17.28 37.55
CA ASP A 363 22.41 15.91 37.54
C ASP A 363 21.26 14.93 37.86
N VAL A 364 20.62 14.38 36.83
CA VAL A 364 19.61 13.32 36.98
C VAL A 364 19.68 12.35 35.80
N PHE A 365 19.73 11.06 36.11
CA PHE A 365 19.58 9.93 35.18
C PHE A 365 18.22 10.00 34.45
N PRO A 366 18.15 9.85 33.12
CA PRO A 366 16.88 9.84 32.40
C PRO A 366 16.11 8.55 32.71
N ILE A 367 14.96 8.67 33.38
CA ILE A 367 13.97 7.59 33.46
C ILE A 367 12.96 7.83 32.33
N MET A 368 12.95 6.90 31.36
CA MET A 368 12.02 6.90 30.24
C MET A 368 10.75 6.16 30.65
N ILE A 369 9.62 6.88 30.70
CA ILE A 369 8.30 6.30 31.00
C ILE A 369 7.46 6.45 29.74
N CYS A 370 6.97 5.34 29.22
CA CYS A 370 5.96 5.32 28.17
C CYS A 370 4.59 5.09 28.85
N VAL A 371 3.60 5.97 28.61
CA VAL A 371 2.23 5.88 29.17
C VAL A 371 1.19 5.38 28.18
#